data_AF-A0A367YWB4-F1
#
_entry.id   AF-A0A367YWB4-F1
#
_cell.length_a   1.000
_cell.length_b   1.000
_cell.length_c   1.000
_cell.angle_alpha   90.00
_cell.angle_beta   90.00
_cell.angle_gamma   90.00
#
_symmetry.space_group_name_H-M   'P 1'
#
loop_
_entity.id
_entity.type
_entity.pdbx_description
1 polymer ?
#
loop_
_entity_poly.entity_id
_entity_poly.type
_entity_poly.pdbx_seq_one_letter_code
_entity_poly.pdbx_strand_id
1 'polypeptide(L)'
;MPSRQDHRECGRPVAPAGSGATGRPHSRALTGAVRAGRVLVGDVRAWQPAAVATRPYTWEQLRRLTLGRQFGRLRGRGAAQVAATLHGAGPVQAQTARSVFLGVAARLPGVGHAAITDAYEQLAVVRGSTLRGTVHAATPQQHVLLDRATRVGLRPMWERILRLQRVALEDVWADLEEFAETSWRTPAELRMRLRTFLTERGETTGDLVDGPGRYLAVSHGALIRRPLRGGWEGQGAPGYRTARSALAEHRPDLDDELHRLRARPEPEALAELVLLHLRCHGPATSEDVAWWSGLHSRTVAAAVEHLGDRVAARPGPAGLTFLDVGDGTPRGRDDVGTRLLPEFDALLCGYQPRTRTRFVTADQHAVLWNQANGLLRAPLLHEGRIAGHWRADGTGRRRRFSVTVFPEAPSPTTDELETAVRDAATAMGWTPTDVELTRAT
;
A
#
# COMPACT_ATOMS: atom_id res chain seq x y z
N MET A 1 26.05 -19.69 -63.43
CA MET A 1 26.03 -18.61 -64.43
C MET A 1 25.38 -19.16 -65.70
N PRO A 2 24.56 -18.38 -66.41
CA PRO A 2 23.13 -18.08 -66.20
C PRO A 2 22.26 -18.87 -67.24
N SER A 3 20.94 -18.79 -67.44
CA SER A 3 19.94 -17.71 -67.32
C SER A 3 18.50 -18.22 -67.58
N ARG A 4 17.53 -17.64 -66.84
CA ARG A 4 16.19 -17.11 -67.23
C ARG A 4 15.00 -18.02 -67.65
N GLN A 5 13.89 -17.82 -66.90
CA GLN A 5 12.47 -17.58 -67.27
C GLN A 5 11.71 -18.70 -68.03
N ASP A 6 10.41 -18.98 -67.86
CA ASP A 6 9.26 -18.34 -67.19
C ASP A 6 8.10 -19.38 -67.12
N HIS A 7 7.04 -19.03 -66.38
CA HIS A 7 5.61 -19.43 -66.52
C HIS A 7 4.86 -20.07 -65.32
N ARG A 8 3.67 -19.48 -65.15
CA ARG A 8 2.55 -19.63 -64.19
C ARG A 8 1.81 -20.98 -64.37
N GLU A 9 1.04 -21.54 -63.43
CA GLU A 9 -0.32 -21.11 -63.03
C GLU A 9 -0.91 -21.90 -61.83
N CYS A 10 -1.77 -21.21 -61.06
CA CYS A 10 -3.06 -21.61 -60.44
C CYS A 10 -3.21 -22.67 -59.32
N GLY A 11 -3.69 -22.20 -58.16
CA GLY A 11 -4.48 -22.97 -57.17
C GLY A 11 -4.84 -22.14 -55.92
N ARG A 12 -6.14 -21.86 -55.69
CA ARG A 12 -6.74 -21.00 -54.63
C ARG A 12 -6.84 -21.71 -53.23
N PRO A 13 -7.63 -21.23 -52.23
CA PRO A 13 -7.21 -20.41 -51.08
C PRO A 13 -7.44 -21.11 -49.70
N VAL A 14 -6.77 -20.71 -48.62
CA VAL A 14 -7.17 -21.10 -47.24
C VAL A 14 -7.06 -19.91 -46.27
N ALA A 15 -8.09 -19.78 -45.44
CA ALA A 15 -8.46 -18.72 -44.50
C ALA A 15 -7.49 -18.52 -43.29
N PRO A 16 -7.61 -17.41 -42.53
CA PRO A 16 -6.71 -17.10 -41.43
C PRO A 16 -7.15 -17.75 -40.11
N ALA A 17 -6.23 -18.43 -39.43
CA ALA A 17 -6.41 -18.90 -38.06
C ALA A 17 -6.00 -17.82 -37.07
N GLY A 18 -6.91 -17.50 -36.14
CA GLY A 18 -6.73 -16.49 -35.12
C GLY A 18 -6.17 -16.98 -33.79
N SER A 19 -5.83 -15.97 -32.98
CA SER A 19 -5.86 -15.93 -31.51
C SER A 19 -4.83 -16.71 -30.69
N GLY A 20 -4.27 -15.99 -29.69
CA GLY A 20 -4.05 -16.58 -28.38
C GLY A 20 -2.64 -16.46 -27.81
N ALA A 21 -2.23 -15.26 -27.36
CA ALA A 21 -1.15 -15.15 -26.37
C ALA A 21 -1.42 -13.96 -25.43
N THR A 22 -2.27 -14.18 -24.43
CA THR A 22 -2.41 -13.30 -23.27
C THR A 22 -1.28 -13.61 -22.29
N GLY A 23 -0.13 -12.97 -22.48
CA GLY A 23 0.98 -13.02 -21.53
C GLY A 23 0.59 -12.32 -20.22
N ARG A 24 0.37 -13.11 -19.15
CA ARG A 24 0.25 -12.59 -17.78
C ARG A 24 1.59 -12.00 -17.34
N PRO A 25 1.66 -10.78 -16.79
CA PRO A 25 2.89 -10.27 -16.23
C PRO A 25 3.15 -10.93 -14.86
N HIS A 26 4.27 -11.65 -14.76
CA HIS A 26 4.78 -12.16 -13.49
C HIS A 26 5.28 -11.00 -12.62
N SER A 27 4.60 -10.71 -11.51
CA SER A 27 5.05 -9.78 -10.50
C SER A 27 6.09 -10.44 -9.59
N ARG A 28 7.37 -10.35 -9.93
CA ARG A 28 8.47 -10.59 -8.97
C ARG A 28 8.63 -9.34 -8.11
N ALA A 29 8.13 -9.39 -6.88
CA ALA A 29 8.49 -8.42 -5.85
C ALA A 29 10.01 -8.52 -5.61
N LEU A 30 10.71 -7.39 -5.70
CA LEU A 30 12.12 -7.28 -5.37
C LEU A 30 12.23 -7.25 -3.83
N THR A 31 12.46 -8.41 -3.22
CA THR A 31 12.89 -8.50 -1.81
C THR A 31 14.22 -9.22 -1.76
N GLY A 32 15.29 -8.46 -1.56
CA GLY A 32 16.60 -9.02 -1.22
C GLY A 32 16.50 -9.76 0.12
N ALA A 33 17.03 -10.97 0.17
CA ALA A 33 17.15 -11.74 1.39
C ALA A 33 18.03 -11.00 2.40
N VAL A 34 17.44 -10.57 3.52
CA VAL A 34 18.19 -10.11 4.69
C VAL A 34 18.70 -11.36 5.40
N ARG A 35 20.00 -11.67 5.26
CA ARG A 35 20.67 -12.68 6.06
C ARG A 35 20.77 -12.17 7.50
N ALA A 36 20.33 -13.00 8.45
CA ALA A 36 20.48 -12.75 9.88
C ALA A 36 21.97 -12.78 10.25
N GLY A 37 22.57 -11.61 10.42
CA GLY A 37 23.88 -11.44 11.07
C GLY A 37 23.68 -11.33 12.58
N ARG A 38 24.43 -12.13 13.35
CA ARG A 38 24.52 -12.02 14.82
C ARG A 38 24.98 -10.60 15.18
N VAL A 39 24.15 -9.86 15.93
CA VAL A 39 24.47 -8.52 16.45
C VAL A 39 25.14 -8.67 17.80
N LEU A 40 26.34 -8.10 17.95
CA LEU A 40 26.93 -7.78 19.24
C LEU A 40 26.15 -6.61 19.85
N VAL A 41 25.52 -6.86 20.99
CA VAL A 41 24.74 -5.87 21.75
C VAL A 41 25.71 -4.90 22.41
N GLY A 42 25.78 -3.68 21.89
CA GLY A 42 26.36 -2.54 22.60
C GLY A 42 25.24 -1.77 23.30
N ASP A 43 25.47 -1.38 24.56
CA ASP A 43 24.50 -0.72 25.43
C ASP A 43 23.97 0.60 24.83
N VAL A 44 22.75 0.54 24.31
CA VAL A 44 21.92 1.72 24.02
C VAL A 44 21.01 1.91 25.24
N ARG A 45 21.16 3.01 25.98
CA ARG A 45 20.23 3.34 27.07
C ARG A 45 18.83 3.47 26.49
N ALA A 46 17.97 2.50 26.79
CA ALA A 46 16.57 2.51 26.40
C ALA A 46 15.86 3.70 27.05
N TRP A 47 15.24 4.55 26.24
CA TRP A 47 14.24 5.50 26.70
C TRP A 47 13.16 4.73 27.49
N GLN A 48 12.95 5.12 28.76
CA GLN A 48 11.94 4.54 29.64
C GLN A 48 10.82 5.57 29.86
N PRO A 49 9.61 5.36 29.29
CA PRO A 49 8.48 6.20 29.64
C PRO A 49 8.07 5.96 31.10
N ALA A 50 7.45 6.97 31.71
CA ALA A 50 6.99 6.91 33.08
C ALA A 50 6.08 5.68 33.32
N ALA A 51 6.50 4.78 34.22
CA ALA A 51 5.79 3.56 34.55
C ALA A 51 4.56 3.85 35.41
N VAL A 52 3.43 4.18 34.79
CA VAL A 52 2.13 3.98 35.42
C VAL A 52 1.85 2.48 35.41
N ALA A 53 1.55 1.88 36.57
CA ALA A 53 1.22 0.47 36.72
C ALA A 53 -0.04 0.09 35.89
N THR A 54 0.16 -0.10 34.60
CA THR A 54 -0.88 -0.40 33.63
C THR A 54 -0.75 -1.88 33.25
N ARG A 55 -1.85 -2.61 33.34
CA ARG A 55 -1.88 -4.03 32.95
C ARG A 55 -1.37 -4.18 31.51
N PRO A 56 -0.55 -5.20 31.21
CA PRO A 56 -0.09 -5.44 29.85
C PRO A 56 -1.25 -5.55 28.85
N TYR A 57 -1.02 -5.09 27.62
CA TYR A 57 -1.93 -5.38 26.51
C TYR A 57 -2.12 -6.89 26.33
N THR A 58 -3.34 -7.31 26.02
CA THR A 58 -3.59 -8.65 25.43
C THR A 58 -3.68 -8.54 23.91
N TRP A 59 -3.49 -9.65 23.19
CA TRP A 59 -3.71 -9.68 21.73
C TRP A 59 -5.11 -9.22 21.35
N GLU A 60 -6.10 -9.59 22.16
CA GLU A 60 -7.49 -9.20 21.99
C GLU A 60 -7.70 -7.69 22.15
N GLN A 61 -7.09 -7.07 23.16
CA GLN A 61 -7.14 -5.61 23.32
C GLN A 61 -6.48 -4.89 22.13
N LEU A 62 -5.31 -5.35 21.68
CA LEU A 62 -4.62 -4.77 20.52
C LEU A 62 -5.48 -4.85 19.26
N ARG A 63 -6.08 -6.01 18.98
CA ARG A 63 -7.01 -6.23 17.86
C ARG A 63 -8.16 -5.23 17.91
N ARG A 64 -8.86 -5.15 19.04
CA ARG A 64 -10.02 -4.26 19.22
C ARG A 64 -9.67 -2.79 19.03
N LEU A 65 -8.52 -2.37 19.55
CA LEU A 65 -8.03 -1.00 19.43
C LEU A 65 -7.69 -0.63 17.98
N THR A 66 -7.09 -1.54 17.23
CA THR A 66 -6.89 -1.35 15.78
C THR A 66 -8.24 -1.27 15.05
N LEU A 67 -9.19 -2.16 15.35
CA LEU A 67 -10.52 -2.12 14.72
C LEU A 67 -11.28 -0.82 15.04
N GLY A 68 -11.12 -0.30 16.26
CA GLY A 68 -11.68 1.00 16.66
C GLY A 68 -11.17 2.16 15.83
N ARG A 69 -9.89 2.13 15.41
CA ARG A 69 -9.28 3.15 14.53
C ARG A 69 -9.78 3.02 13.09
N GLN A 70 -9.83 1.79 12.57
CA GLN A 70 -10.00 1.56 11.13
C GLN A 70 -11.46 1.38 10.69
N PHE A 71 -12.37 1.04 11.60
CA PHE A 71 -13.79 0.77 11.30
C PHE A 71 -14.70 1.78 12.04
N GLY A 72 -14.39 3.06 11.87
CA GLY A 72 -15.23 4.17 12.33
C GLY A 72 -16.58 4.21 11.59
N ARG A 73 -17.60 4.80 12.22
CA ARG A 73 -18.90 5.04 11.56
C ARG A 73 -18.93 6.47 11.05
N LEU A 74 -18.89 6.64 9.73
CA LEU A 74 -19.08 7.92 9.07
C LEU A 74 -20.52 8.06 8.57
N ARG A 75 -21.06 9.29 8.60
CA ARG A 75 -22.33 9.61 7.95
C ARG A 75 -22.06 10.03 6.51
N GLY A 76 -22.84 9.49 5.57
CA GLY A 76 -22.66 9.74 4.14
C GLY A 76 -21.68 8.76 3.47
N ARG A 77 -21.60 8.84 2.14
CA ARG A 77 -20.82 7.93 1.29
C ARG A 77 -20.16 8.65 0.10
N GLY A 78 -19.98 9.97 0.22
CA GLY A 78 -19.36 10.79 -0.84
C GLY A 78 -17.83 10.75 -0.79
N ALA A 79 -17.19 11.46 -1.72
CA ALA A 79 -15.74 11.53 -1.83
C ALA A 79 -15.03 11.93 -0.52
N ALA A 80 -15.61 12.86 0.24
CA ALA A 80 -15.10 13.26 1.55
C ALA A 80 -15.09 12.10 2.58
N GLN A 81 -16.13 11.27 2.61
CA GLN A 81 -16.17 10.10 3.49
C GLN A 81 -15.21 9.00 3.02
N VAL A 82 -15.00 8.85 1.71
CA VAL A 82 -13.96 7.96 1.17
C VAL A 82 -12.59 8.39 1.65
N ALA A 83 -12.25 9.68 1.51
CA ALA A 83 -10.98 10.23 1.97
C ALA A 83 -10.81 10.08 3.48
N ALA A 84 -11.84 10.38 4.28
CA ALA A 84 -11.81 10.20 5.74
C ALA A 84 -11.66 8.72 6.15
N THR A 85 -12.30 7.80 5.42
CA THR A 85 -12.16 6.35 5.64
C THR A 85 -10.72 5.90 5.41
N LEU A 86 -10.11 6.33 4.31
CA LEU A 86 -8.70 6.04 4.03
C LEU A 86 -7.76 6.73 5.03
N HIS A 87 -8.08 7.94 5.45
CA HIS A 87 -7.32 8.64 6.46
C HIS A 87 -7.23 7.83 7.77
N GLY A 88 -8.38 7.34 8.27
CA GLY A 88 -8.43 6.53 9.48
C GLY A 88 -7.80 5.14 9.32
N ALA A 89 -7.99 4.49 8.17
CA ALA A 89 -7.37 3.20 7.87
C ALA A 89 -5.84 3.28 7.71
N GLY A 90 -5.35 4.47 7.36
CA GLY A 90 -3.98 4.72 6.95
C GLY A 90 -3.75 4.43 5.46
N PRO A 91 -2.52 4.67 4.98
CA PRO A 91 -2.14 4.40 3.60
C PRO A 91 -2.40 2.94 3.20
N VAL A 92 -3.20 2.73 2.16
CA VAL A 92 -3.58 1.40 1.67
C VAL A 92 -2.68 1.00 0.52
N GLN A 93 -2.02 -0.14 0.61
CA GLN A 93 -1.20 -0.65 -0.47
C GLN A 93 -2.07 -1.02 -1.69
N ALA A 94 -1.82 -0.34 -2.80
CA ALA A 94 -2.59 -0.35 -4.04
C ALA A 94 -1.81 -0.98 -5.20
N GLN A 95 -0.93 -1.96 -4.90
CA GLN A 95 -0.23 -2.74 -5.92
C GLN A 95 -1.23 -3.48 -6.81
N THR A 96 -2.32 -3.96 -6.20
CA THR A 96 -3.57 -4.27 -6.90
C THR A 96 -4.52 -3.08 -6.79
N ALA A 97 -4.87 -2.45 -7.91
CA ALA A 97 -5.62 -1.20 -7.93
C ALA A 97 -7.02 -1.32 -7.27
N ARG A 98 -7.69 -2.46 -7.47
CA ARG A 98 -8.97 -2.78 -6.79
C ARG A 98 -8.89 -2.79 -5.26
N SER A 99 -7.70 -2.95 -4.68
CA SER A 99 -7.54 -3.06 -3.22
C SER A 99 -8.06 -1.84 -2.49
N VAL A 100 -7.97 -0.65 -3.09
CA VAL A 100 -8.47 0.58 -2.47
C VAL A 100 -9.99 0.59 -2.45
N PHE A 101 -10.63 0.20 -3.55
CA PHE A 101 -12.08 0.12 -3.64
C PHE A 101 -12.66 -0.86 -2.62
N LEU A 102 -12.09 -2.07 -2.55
CA LEU A 102 -12.49 -3.10 -1.60
C LEU A 102 -12.18 -2.71 -0.15
N GLY A 103 -11.01 -2.11 0.09
CA GLY A 103 -10.60 -1.65 1.42
C GLY A 103 -11.49 -0.53 1.97
N VAL A 104 -11.94 0.37 1.10
CA VAL A 104 -12.94 1.40 1.43
C VAL A 104 -14.30 0.76 1.64
N ALA A 105 -14.77 -0.15 0.77
CA ALA A 105 -16.05 -0.84 0.92
C ALA A 105 -16.17 -1.58 2.26
N ALA A 106 -15.09 -2.23 2.70
CA ALA A 106 -15.03 -2.93 3.97
C ALA A 106 -15.20 -2.00 5.19
N ARG A 107 -14.83 -0.73 5.07
CA ARG A 107 -14.83 0.27 6.15
C ARG A 107 -15.96 1.31 6.02
N LEU A 108 -16.51 1.46 4.81
CA LEU A 108 -17.62 2.34 4.46
C LEU A 108 -18.70 1.55 3.67
N PRO A 109 -19.43 0.63 4.32
CA PRO A 109 -20.46 -0.20 3.67
C PRO A 109 -21.47 0.59 2.84
N GLY A 110 -21.79 0.06 1.65
CA GLY A 110 -22.69 0.67 0.66
C GLY A 110 -22.10 1.81 -0.18
N VAL A 111 -20.82 2.14 -0.04
CA VAL A 111 -20.14 3.13 -0.89
C VAL A 111 -20.15 2.70 -2.36
N GLY A 112 -20.50 3.63 -3.25
CA GLY A 112 -20.53 3.40 -4.69
C GLY A 112 -19.16 3.53 -5.35
N HIS A 113 -18.96 2.81 -6.46
CA HIS A 113 -17.79 2.94 -7.33
C HIS A 113 -17.50 4.40 -7.75
N ALA A 114 -18.55 5.16 -8.09
CA ALA A 114 -18.46 6.56 -8.48
C ALA A 114 -17.86 7.44 -7.37
N ALA A 115 -18.31 7.30 -6.11
CA ALA A 115 -17.79 8.12 -5.02
C ALA A 115 -16.29 7.90 -4.73
N ILE A 116 -15.81 6.67 -4.93
CA ILE A 116 -14.38 6.34 -4.79
C ILE A 116 -13.58 6.92 -5.97
N THR A 117 -14.14 6.83 -7.18
CA THR A 117 -13.58 7.44 -8.39
C THR A 117 -13.49 8.96 -8.26
N ASP A 118 -14.56 9.60 -7.79
CA ASP A 118 -14.62 11.04 -7.56
C ASP A 118 -13.58 11.48 -6.52
N ALA A 119 -13.37 10.69 -5.46
CA ALA A 119 -12.33 10.99 -4.47
C ALA A 119 -10.92 11.00 -5.09
N TYR A 120 -10.66 10.14 -6.09
CA TYR A 120 -9.41 10.16 -6.84
C TYR A 120 -9.34 11.33 -7.83
N GLU A 121 -10.40 11.58 -8.61
CA GLU A 121 -10.41 12.66 -9.61
C GLU A 121 -10.29 14.04 -8.94
N GLN A 122 -10.83 14.20 -7.73
CA GLN A 122 -10.70 15.42 -6.92
C GLN A 122 -9.38 15.51 -6.14
N LEU A 123 -8.48 14.52 -6.26
CA LEU A 123 -7.27 14.39 -5.43
C LEU A 123 -7.55 14.47 -3.91
N ALA A 124 -8.75 14.10 -3.47
CA ALA A 124 -9.04 13.84 -2.06
C ALA A 124 -8.35 12.55 -1.58
N VAL A 125 -8.10 11.64 -2.53
CA VAL A 125 -7.24 10.49 -2.41
C VAL A 125 -6.20 10.56 -3.53
N VAL A 126 -4.94 10.39 -3.18
CA VAL A 126 -3.84 10.30 -4.14
C VAL A 126 -3.25 8.90 -4.13
N ARG A 127 -2.65 8.49 -5.25
CA ARG A 127 -1.96 7.20 -5.37
C ARG A 127 -0.55 7.44 -5.86
N GLY A 128 0.46 6.82 -5.26
CA GLY A 128 1.86 6.97 -5.65
C GLY A 128 2.71 5.84 -5.11
N SER A 129 3.97 5.74 -5.55
CA SER A 129 4.91 4.76 -4.98
C SER A 129 5.57 5.39 -3.76
N THR A 130 5.30 4.84 -2.58
CA THR A 130 5.79 5.39 -1.32
C THR A 130 6.45 4.30 -0.47
N LEU A 131 5.83 3.87 0.63
CA LEU A 131 6.41 2.97 1.61
C LEU A 131 7.03 1.74 0.95
N ARG A 132 8.32 1.51 1.25
CA ARG A 132 9.12 0.39 0.70
C ARG A 132 9.16 0.33 -0.85
N GLY A 133 8.92 1.45 -1.54
CA GLY A 133 8.86 1.52 -3.00
C GLY A 133 7.61 0.88 -3.61
N THR A 134 6.59 0.57 -2.79
CA THR A 134 5.34 -0.02 -3.27
C THR A 134 4.26 1.05 -3.44
N VAL A 135 3.27 0.76 -4.28
CA VAL A 135 2.18 1.69 -4.58
C VAL A 135 1.22 1.76 -3.39
N HIS A 136 0.91 2.96 -2.92
CA HIS A 136 -0.11 3.21 -1.90
C HIS A 136 -1.11 4.27 -2.36
N ALA A 137 -2.34 4.16 -1.87
CA ALA A 137 -3.30 5.24 -1.87
C ALA A 137 -3.40 5.84 -0.46
N ALA A 138 -3.48 7.16 -0.37
CA ALA A 138 -3.51 7.90 0.89
C ALA A 138 -4.19 9.27 0.70
N THR A 139 -4.48 9.99 1.78
CA THR A 139 -4.85 11.41 1.66
C THR A 139 -3.62 12.26 1.28
N PRO A 140 -3.80 13.48 0.73
CA PRO A 140 -2.69 14.38 0.40
C PRO A 140 -1.71 14.62 1.56
N GLN A 141 -2.22 14.86 2.78
CA GLN A 141 -1.42 15.08 3.98
C GLN A 141 -0.56 13.86 4.31
N GLN A 142 -1.17 12.66 4.28
CA GLN A 142 -0.44 11.42 4.51
C GLN A 142 0.62 11.24 3.43
N HIS A 143 0.30 11.46 2.15
CA HIS A 143 1.25 11.30 1.06
C HIS A 143 2.50 12.17 1.22
N VAL A 144 2.38 13.41 1.70
CA VAL A 144 3.54 14.27 2.01
C VAL A 144 4.43 13.66 3.10
N LEU A 145 3.86 13.10 4.17
CA LEU A 145 4.64 12.40 5.21
C LEU A 145 5.30 11.13 4.66
N LEU A 146 4.58 10.40 3.81
CA LEU A 146 5.09 9.18 3.18
C LEU A 146 6.24 9.45 2.21
N ASP A 147 6.22 10.57 1.48
CA ASP A 147 7.32 10.99 0.61
C ASP A 147 8.65 11.05 1.41
N ARG A 148 8.64 11.71 2.57
CA ARG A 148 9.81 11.78 3.47
C ARG A 148 10.30 10.40 3.89
N ALA A 149 9.39 9.55 4.36
CA ALA A 149 9.71 8.16 4.74
C ALA A 149 10.33 7.38 3.57
N THR A 150 9.80 7.58 2.37
CA THR A 150 10.21 6.89 1.15
C THR A 150 11.63 7.27 0.76
N ARG A 151 11.97 8.56 0.78
CA ARG A 151 13.33 9.03 0.47
C ARG A 151 14.35 8.50 1.46
N VAL A 152 14.08 8.61 2.75
CA VAL A 152 14.98 8.11 3.79
C VAL A 152 15.14 6.58 3.70
N GLY A 153 14.04 5.85 3.57
CA GLY A 153 14.06 4.39 3.53
C GLY A 153 14.66 3.80 2.25
N LEU A 154 14.48 4.46 1.10
CA LEU A 154 14.99 3.97 -0.19
C LEU A 154 16.35 4.53 -0.58
N ARG A 155 16.86 5.59 0.07
CA ARG A 155 18.17 6.18 -0.22
C ARG A 155 19.30 5.13 -0.33
N PRO A 156 19.48 4.18 0.62
CA PRO A 156 20.54 3.17 0.51
C PRO A 156 20.41 2.28 -0.73
N MET A 157 19.17 2.03 -1.18
CA MET A 157 18.91 1.29 -2.43
C MET A 157 19.32 2.12 -3.65
N TRP A 158 18.93 3.40 -3.69
CA TRP A 158 19.28 4.31 -4.78
C TRP A 158 20.80 4.49 -4.90
N GLU A 159 21.49 4.76 -3.79
CA GLU A 159 22.95 4.93 -3.75
C GLU A 159 23.67 3.66 -4.24
N ARG A 160 23.22 2.48 -3.78
CA ARG A 160 23.79 1.20 -4.22
C ARG A 160 23.59 0.92 -5.70
N ILE A 161 22.43 1.30 -6.26
CA ILE A 161 22.10 1.04 -7.66
C ILE A 161 22.77 2.05 -8.57
N LEU A 162 22.65 3.36 -8.31
CA LEU A 162 23.13 4.40 -9.20
C LEU A 162 24.62 4.68 -9.05
N ARG A 163 25.19 4.50 -7.85
CA ARG A 163 26.62 4.71 -7.56
C ARG A 163 27.15 6.08 -8.04
N LEU A 164 26.32 7.11 -7.88
CA LEU A 164 26.58 8.47 -8.35
C LEU A 164 27.94 8.98 -7.85
N GLN A 165 28.70 9.63 -8.72
CA GLN A 165 30.03 10.21 -8.41
C GLN A 165 30.10 11.72 -8.63
N ARG A 166 29.18 12.28 -9.43
CA ARG A 166 29.19 13.66 -9.93
C ARG A 166 27.98 14.48 -9.50
N VAL A 167 26.85 13.84 -9.23
CA VAL A 167 25.61 14.52 -8.79
C VAL A 167 25.11 13.97 -7.47
N ALA A 168 24.40 14.82 -6.72
CA ALA A 168 23.70 14.37 -5.53
C ALA A 168 22.41 13.62 -5.91
N LEU A 169 21.95 12.75 -5.02
CA LEU A 169 20.69 12.02 -5.23
C LEU A 169 19.48 12.99 -5.23
N GLU A 170 19.60 14.08 -4.48
CA GLU A 170 18.65 15.18 -4.42
C GLU A 170 18.46 15.84 -5.78
N ASP A 171 19.54 16.06 -6.53
CA ASP A 171 19.48 16.64 -7.87
C ASP A 171 18.72 15.73 -8.84
N VAL A 172 18.95 14.41 -8.73
CA VAL A 172 18.26 13.41 -9.55
C VAL A 172 16.76 13.40 -9.26
N TRP A 173 16.36 13.48 -7.99
CA TRP A 173 14.95 13.54 -7.63
C TRP A 173 14.31 14.85 -8.07
N ALA A 174 14.98 15.98 -7.84
CA ALA A 174 14.49 17.29 -8.26
C ALA A 174 14.26 17.35 -9.78
N ASP A 175 15.18 16.80 -10.58
CA ASP A 175 15.05 16.74 -12.03
C ASP A 175 13.80 15.95 -12.49
N LEU A 176 13.54 14.79 -11.88
CA LEU A 176 12.35 13.99 -12.18
C LEU A 176 11.05 14.70 -11.80
N GLU A 177 11.07 15.41 -10.68
CA GLU A 177 9.93 16.19 -10.20
C GLU A 177 9.66 17.42 -11.09
N GLU A 178 10.70 18.10 -11.55
CA GLU A 178 10.60 19.21 -12.51
C GLU A 178 10.04 18.71 -13.85
N PHE A 179 10.57 17.62 -14.37
CA PHE A 179 10.10 17.03 -15.63
C PHE A 179 8.62 16.60 -15.60
N ALA A 180 8.11 16.23 -14.43
CA ALA A 180 6.72 15.82 -14.19
C ALA A 180 5.84 16.93 -13.60
N GLU A 181 6.29 18.18 -13.57
CA GLU A 181 5.59 19.28 -12.91
C GLU A 181 4.28 19.63 -13.63
N THR A 182 4.34 19.82 -14.95
CA THR A 182 3.24 20.40 -15.75
C THR A 182 2.38 19.38 -16.47
N SER A 183 2.89 18.16 -16.71
CA SER A 183 2.20 17.15 -17.52
C SER A 183 2.39 15.74 -16.99
N TRP A 184 1.39 14.87 -17.24
CA TRP A 184 1.46 13.47 -16.86
C TRP A 184 2.47 12.71 -17.71
N ARG A 185 3.50 12.17 -17.06
CA ARG A 185 4.58 11.40 -17.68
C ARG A 185 4.38 9.90 -17.50
N THR A 186 4.59 9.14 -18.55
CA THR A 186 4.64 7.68 -18.50
C THR A 186 5.90 7.21 -17.78
N PRO A 187 5.92 5.97 -17.24
CA PRO A 187 7.15 5.35 -16.73
C PRO A 187 8.30 5.31 -17.74
N ALA A 188 8.00 5.21 -19.04
CA ALA A 188 9.02 5.19 -20.08
C ALA A 188 9.69 6.56 -20.22
N GLU A 189 8.91 7.64 -20.23
CA GLU A 189 9.43 9.01 -20.29
C GLU A 189 10.25 9.36 -19.05
N LEU A 190 9.77 9.01 -17.85
CA LEU A 190 10.52 9.26 -16.60
C LEU A 190 11.85 8.50 -16.55
N ARG A 191 11.88 7.24 -17.01
CA ARG A 191 13.14 6.48 -17.11
C ARG A 191 14.08 7.08 -18.15
N MET A 192 13.54 7.53 -19.29
CA MET A 192 14.34 8.23 -20.30
C MET A 192 14.94 9.50 -19.70
N ARG A 193 14.15 10.31 -18.98
CA ARG A 193 14.64 11.52 -18.31
C ARG A 193 15.75 11.22 -17.32
N LEU A 194 15.57 10.22 -16.45
CA LEU A 194 16.59 9.77 -15.51
C LEU A 194 17.91 9.42 -16.22
N ARG A 195 17.83 8.66 -17.33
CA ARG A 195 19.01 8.30 -18.13
C ARG A 195 19.68 9.55 -18.71
N THR A 196 18.90 10.42 -19.34
CA THR A 196 19.41 11.65 -19.96
C THR A 196 20.12 12.53 -18.94
N PHE A 197 19.49 12.80 -17.79
CA PHE A 197 20.07 13.63 -16.73
C PHE A 197 21.42 13.10 -16.26
N LEU A 198 21.51 11.79 -16.00
CA LEU A 198 22.74 11.15 -15.54
C LEU A 198 23.84 11.23 -16.61
N THR A 199 23.52 10.93 -17.87
CA THR A 199 24.49 11.01 -18.98
C THR A 199 24.98 12.45 -19.21
N GLU A 200 24.09 13.45 -19.20
CA GLU A 200 24.44 14.87 -19.39
C GLU A 200 25.38 15.38 -18.29
N ARG A 201 25.29 14.81 -17.09
CA ARG A 201 26.18 15.13 -15.96
C ARG A 201 27.41 14.21 -15.88
N GLY A 202 27.63 13.39 -16.90
CA GLY A 202 28.80 12.52 -17.02
C GLY A 202 28.79 11.31 -16.08
N GLU A 203 27.63 10.88 -15.58
CA GLU A 203 27.50 9.66 -14.79
C GLU A 203 27.52 8.42 -15.68
N THR A 204 28.37 7.44 -15.33
CA THR A 204 28.43 6.16 -16.06
C THR A 204 27.47 5.17 -15.42
N THR A 205 26.27 5.06 -15.97
CA THR A 205 25.23 4.19 -15.40
C THR A 205 25.05 2.86 -16.12
N GLY A 206 25.54 2.71 -17.37
CA GLY A 206 25.31 1.50 -18.17
C GLY A 206 23.83 1.09 -18.18
N ASP A 207 23.55 -0.21 -18.03
CA ASP A 207 22.18 -0.75 -17.98
C ASP A 207 21.53 -0.64 -16.59
N LEU A 208 22.13 0.07 -15.62
CA LEU A 208 21.61 0.12 -14.23
C LEU A 208 20.20 0.70 -14.16
N VAL A 209 19.87 1.66 -15.03
CA VAL A 209 18.53 2.28 -15.10
C VAL A 209 17.49 1.32 -15.69
N ASP A 210 17.88 0.40 -16.58
CA ASP A 210 16.97 -0.53 -17.26
C ASP A 210 16.84 -1.89 -16.56
N GLY A 211 17.88 -2.31 -15.85
CA GLY A 211 17.89 -3.56 -15.09
C GLY A 211 17.44 -3.36 -13.65
N PRO A 212 18.38 -3.27 -12.69
CA PRO A 212 18.06 -3.16 -11.26
C PRO A 212 17.31 -1.88 -10.88
N GLY A 213 17.52 -0.79 -11.63
CA GLY A 213 16.97 0.54 -11.39
C GLY A 213 15.67 0.86 -12.12
N ARG A 214 15.02 -0.11 -12.80
CA ARG A 214 13.86 0.13 -13.68
C ARG A 214 12.65 0.80 -13.03
N TYR A 215 12.58 0.84 -11.70
CA TYR A 215 11.49 1.51 -10.97
C TYR A 215 11.93 2.77 -10.22
N LEU A 216 13.23 3.14 -10.25
CA LEU A 216 13.74 4.30 -9.52
C LEU A 216 13.00 5.57 -9.94
N ALA A 217 12.85 5.81 -11.24
CA ALA A 217 12.21 7.00 -11.77
C ALA A 217 10.75 7.24 -11.30
N VAL A 218 10.09 6.24 -10.71
CA VAL A 218 8.70 6.32 -10.22
C VAL A 218 8.54 6.00 -8.73
N SER A 219 9.63 5.84 -7.96
CA SER A 219 9.59 5.30 -6.59
C SER A 219 10.17 6.18 -5.49
N HIS A 220 10.52 7.44 -5.75
CA HIS A 220 11.13 8.34 -4.75
C HIS A 220 10.12 9.08 -3.84
N GLY A 221 8.82 8.80 -3.93
CA GLY A 221 7.82 9.29 -2.98
C GLY A 221 7.03 10.54 -3.40
N ALA A 222 7.62 11.46 -4.17
CA ALA A 222 6.99 12.74 -4.51
C ALA A 222 6.08 12.74 -5.74
N LEU A 223 5.97 11.62 -6.45
CA LEU A 223 5.09 11.50 -7.61
C LEU A 223 3.76 10.83 -7.23
N ILE A 224 2.67 11.42 -7.71
CA ILE A 224 1.35 10.78 -7.76
C ILE A 224 1.10 10.21 -9.15
N ARG A 225 0.24 9.21 -9.23
CA ARG A 225 -0.08 8.48 -10.45
C ARG A 225 -1.58 8.36 -10.68
N ARG A 226 -1.99 8.49 -11.94
CA ARG A 226 -3.37 8.24 -12.40
C ARG A 226 -3.40 7.21 -13.54
N PRO A 227 -4.52 6.51 -13.79
CA PRO A 227 -4.69 5.81 -15.05
C PRO A 227 -4.76 6.82 -16.21
N LEU A 228 -4.01 6.58 -17.28
CA LEU A 228 -4.14 7.34 -18.54
C LEU A 228 -5.26 6.77 -19.43
N ARG A 229 -5.60 5.51 -19.20
CA ARG A 229 -6.71 4.80 -19.86
C ARG A 229 -7.37 3.86 -18.86
N GLY A 230 -8.70 3.71 -18.95
CA GLY A 230 -9.50 2.88 -18.04
C GLY A 230 -9.76 3.53 -16.68
N GLY A 231 -10.33 2.77 -15.75
CA GLY A 231 -10.71 3.23 -14.42
C GLY A 231 -9.62 3.07 -13.35
N TRP A 232 -9.85 3.69 -12.19
CA TRP A 232 -8.94 3.67 -11.04
C TRP A 232 -8.81 2.29 -10.39
N GLU A 233 -9.83 1.44 -10.55
CA GLU A 233 -9.84 0.05 -10.08
C GLU A 233 -8.97 -0.89 -10.94
N GLY A 234 -8.60 -0.42 -12.14
CA GLY A 234 -7.82 -1.17 -13.12
C GLY A 234 -6.31 -0.95 -13.05
N GLN A 235 -5.58 -1.77 -13.81
CA GLN A 235 -4.12 -1.71 -13.96
C GLN A 235 -3.71 -1.13 -15.32
N GLY A 236 -4.49 -0.16 -15.82
CA GLY A 236 -4.17 0.55 -17.06
C GLY A 236 -2.82 1.28 -16.98
N ALA A 237 -2.31 1.70 -18.14
CA ALA A 237 -1.06 2.44 -18.22
C ALA A 237 -1.10 3.69 -17.31
N PRO A 238 -0.16 3.82 -16.36
CA PRO A 238 -0.15 4.95 -15.44
C PRO A 238 0.57 6.16 -16.04
N GLY A 239 0.10 7.35 -15.70
CA GLY A 239 0.82 8.61 -15.85
C GLY A 239 1.16 9.16 -14.47
N TYR A 240 2.29 9.86 -14.37
CA TYR A 240 2.83 10.42 -13.13
C TYR A 240 2.98 11.94 -13.23
N ARG A 241 2.60 12.65 -12.17
CA ARG A 241 2.88 14.08 -11.97
C ARG A 241 3.46 14.28 -10.59
N THR A 242 4.18 15.37 -10.42
CA THR A 242 4.67 15.80 -9.11
C THR A 242 3.49 16.12 -8.20
N ALA A 243 3.48 15.51 -7.01
CA ALA A 243 2.42 15.69 -6.03
C ALA A 243 2.25 17.17 -5.67
N ARG A 244 3.37 17.90 -5.54
CA ARG A 244 3.40 19.33 -5.24
C ARG A 244 2.55 20.14 -6.22
N SER A 245 2.85 20.08 -7.51
CA SER A 245 2.17 20.89 -8.53
C SER A 245 0.73 20.44 -8.74
N ALA A 246 0.48 19.13 -8.83
CA ALA A 246 -0.87 18.62 -9.05
C ALA A 246 -1.82 18.98 -7.89
N LEU A 247 -1.35 18.91 -6.64
CA LEU A 247 -2.14 19.29 -5.48
C LEU A 247 -2.33 20.81 -5.35
N ALA A 248 -1.32 21.63 -5.65
CA ALA A 248 -1.50 23.08 -5.67
C ALA A 248 -2.55 23.53 -6.71
N GLU A 249 -2.57 22.87 -7.88
CA GLU A 249 -3.53 23.15 -8.96
C GLU A 249 -4.96 22.72 -8.62
N HIS A 250 -5.15 21.54 -8.02
CA HIS A 250 -6.48 20.94 -7.84
C HIS A 250 -7.03 21.05 -6.41
N ARG A 251 -6.17 21.29 -5.42
CA ARG A 251 -6.48 21.37 -3.99
C ARG A 251 -5.82 22.60 -3.33
N PRO A 252 -6.09 23.82 -3.86
CA PRO A 252 -5.55 25.04 -3.27
C PRO A 252 -6.01 25.26 -1.82
N ASP A 253 -7.14 24.65 -1.42
CA ASP A 253 -7.63 24.62 -0.04
C ASP A 253 -6.67 23.97 0.96
N LEU A 254 -5.75 23.12 0.48
CA LEU A 254 -4.76 22.43 1.31
C LEU A 254 -3.35 23.03 1.20
N ASP A 255 -3.12 24.06 0.36
CA ASP A 255 -1.76 24.45 0.00
C ASP A 255 -0.92 24.89 1.21
N ASP A 256 -1.46 25.74 2.07
CA ASP A 256 -0.80 26.19 3.31
C ASP A 256 -0.50 25.03 4.28
N GLU A 257 -1.39 24.05 4.39
CA GLU A 257 -1.19 22.87 5.22
C GLU A 257 -0.07 21.99 4.65
N LEU A 258 -0.15 21.67 3.35
CA LEU A 258 0.81 20.82 2.68
C LEU A 258 2.19 21.48 2.59
N HIS A 259 2.25 22.81 2.42
CA HIS A 259 3.49 23.57 2.47
C HIS A 259 4.16 23.43 3.84
N ARG A 260 3.42 23.65 4.93
CA ARG A 260 3.94 23.46 6.30
C ARG A 260 4.40 22.02 6.55
N LEU A 261 3.65 21.01 6.10
CA LEU A 261 4.06 19.60 6.23
C LEU A 261 5.35 19.29 5.46
N ARG A 262 5.51 19.83 4.26
CA ARG A 262 6.74 19.66 3.46
C ARG A 262 7.93 20.39 4.09
N ALA A 263 7.73 21.56 4.66
CA ALA A 263 8.77 22.38 5.26
C ALA A 263 9.29 21.85 6.61
N ARG A 264 8.64 20.85 7.21
CA ARG A 264 9.08 20.27 8.49
C ARG A 264 10.51 19.73 8.40
N PRO A 265 11.36 20.00 9.41
CA PRO A 265 12.65 19.35 9.57
C PRO A 265 12.51 17.83 9.57
N GLU A 266 13.53 17.13 9.09
CA GLU A 266 13.49 15.66 8.97
C GLU A 266 13.16 14.95 10.30
N PRO A 267 13.76 15.28 11.45
CA PRO A 267 13.41 14.63 12.72
C PRO A 267 11.93 14.75 13.08
N GLU A 268 11.34 15.93 12.87
CA GLU A 268 9.92 16.18 13.11
C GLU A 268 9.03 15.43 12.12
N ALA A 269 9.40 15.39 10.84
CA ALA A 269 8.64 14.67 9.82
C ALA A 269 8.62 13.16 10.09
N LEU A 270 9.75 12.59 10.55
CA LEU A 270 9.85 11.19 10.93
C LEU A 270 9.07 10.89 12.22
N ALA A 271 9.04 11.81 13.18
CA ALA A 271 8.18 11.71 14.36
C ALA A 271 6.69 11.72 13.99
N GLU A 272 6.25 12.60 13.08
CA GLU A 272 4.87 12.59 12.58
C GLU A 272 4.52 11.30 11.81
N LEU A 273 5.48 10.68 11.13
CA LEU A 273 5.29 9.38 10.50
C LEU A 273 5.02 8.27 11.53
N VAL A 274 5.72 8.27 12.66
CA VAL A 274 5.45 7.33 13.78
C VAL A 274 4.03 7.56 14.29
N LEU A 275 3.62 8.80 14.53
CA LEU A 275 2.26 9.10 14.98
C LEU A 275 1.19 8.73 13.95
N LEU A 276 1.46 8.91 12.66
CA LEU A 276 0.57 8.44 11.59
C LEU A 276 0.34 6.93 11.70
N HIS A 277 1.41 6.14 11.88
CA HIS A 277 1.28 4.70 12.09
C HIS A 277 0.43 4.38 13.33
N LEU A 278 0.72 5.00 14.47
CA LEU A 278 0.01 4.73 15.72
C LEU A 278 -1.47 5.16 15.67
N ARG A 279 -1.79 6.25 14.95
CA ARG A 279 -3.18 6.70 14.75
C ARG A 279 -3.99 5.75 13.88
N CYS A 280 -3.36 5.06 12.92
CA CYS A 280 -4.03 4.12 12.02
C CYS A 280 -3.99 2.65 12.49
N HIS A 281 -2.94 2.27 13.21
CA HIS A 281 -2.59 0.88 13.51
C HIS A 281 -2.27 0.63 14.99
N GLY A 282 -2.16 1.68 15.80
CA GLY A 282 -1.78 1.56 17.21
C GLY A 282 -2.78 0.76 18.05
N PRO A 283 -2.36 0.28 19.22
CA PRO A 283 -0.98 0.24 19.70
C PRO A 283 -0.09 -0.71 18.88
N ALA A 284 1.17 -0.35 18.67
CA ALA A 284 2.11 -1.09 17.83
C ALA A 284 3.55 -1.02 18.36
N THR A 285 4.41 -1.95 17.96
CA THR A 285 5.83 -1.92 18.39
C THR A 285 6.67 -0.99 17.49
N SER A 286 7.84 -0.56 17.95
CA SER A 286 8.77 0.19 17.09
C SER A 286 9.18 -0.61 15.85
N GLU A 287 9.26 -1.94 15.94
CA GLU A 287 9.53 -2.82 14.81
C GLU A 287 8.36 -2.90 13.83
N ASP A 288 7.10 -2.79 14.31
CA ASP A 288 5.94 -2.64 13.41
C ASP A 288 6.08 -1.37 12.57
N VAL A 289 6.44 -0.25 13.21
CA VAL A 289 6.64 1.04 12.53
C VAL A 289 7.80 0.96 11.54
N ALA A 290 8.93 0.36 11.93
CA ALA A 290 10.09 0.19 11.05
C ALA A 290 9.75 -0.68 9.83
N TRP A 291 9.07 -1.81 10.06
CA TRP A 291 8.63 -2.70 8.98
C TRP A 291 7.62 -2.03 8.05
N TRP A 292 6.66 -1.29 8.60
CA TRP A 292 5.63 -0.58 7.83
C TRP A 292 6.22 0.58 7.02
N SER A 293 7.11 1.37 7.62
CA SER A 293 7.70 2.54 6.96
C SER A 293 8.81 2.18 5.96
N GLY A 294 9.51 1.06 6.19
CA GLY A 294 10.75 0.73 5.49
C GLY A 294 11.97 1.48 6.03
N LEU A 295 11.83 2.17 7.17
CA LEU A 295 12.93 2.86 7.84
C LEU A 295 13.79 1.87 8.64
N HIS A 296 15.04 2.27 8.87
CA HIS A 296 15.92 1.53 9.76
C HIS A 296 15.44 1.67 11.22
N SER A 297 15.63 0.62 12.03
CA SER A 297 15.16 0.60 13.43
C SER A 297 15.71 1.75 14.27
N ARG A 298 16.98 2.14 14.07
CA ARG A 298 17.59 3.30 14.76
C ARG A 298 16.89 4.61 14.41
N THR A 299 16.47 4.78 13.16
CA THR A 299 15.72 5.96 12.71
C THR A 299 14.37 6.04 13.42
N VAL A 300 13.66 4.90 13.54
CA VAL A 300 12.39 4.84 14.29
C VAL A 300 12.61 5.09 15.77
N ALA A 301 13.66 4.53 16.37
CA ALA A 301 13.98 4.75 17.79
C ALA A 301 14.22 6.24 18.09
N ALA A 302 15.02 6.93 17.27
CA ALA A 302 15.25 8.37 17.41
C ALA A 302 13.97 9.19 17.23
N ALA A 303 13.10 8.80 16.30
CA ALA A 303 11.80 9.45 16.10
C ALA A 303 10.85 9.25 17.31
N VAL A 304 10.85 8.06 17.92
CA VAL A 304 10.08 7.78 19.15
C VAL A 304 10.61 8.59 20.33
N GLU A 305 11.93 8.70 20.48
CA GLU A 305 12.55 9.53 21.52
C GLU A 305 12.18 11.01 21.35
N HIS A 306 12.24 11.51 20.12
CA HIS A 306 11.85 12.89 19.79
C HIS A 306 10.38 13.19 20.12
N LEU A 307 9.49 12.18 20.11
CA LEU A 307 8.08 12.36 20.45
C LEU A 307 7.82 12.54 21.95
N GLY A 308 8.69 12.06 22.83
CA GLY A 308 8.54 12.20 24.27
C GLY A 308 7.18 11.73 24.78
N ASP A 309 6.46 12.62 25.46
CA ASP A 309 5.15 12.36 26.09
C ASP A 309 3.98 12.22 25.09
N ARG A 310 4.19 12.57 23.81
CA ARG A 310 3.20 12.35 22.74
C ARG A 310 2.96 10.86 22.45
N VAL A 311 3.82 9.98 22.98
CA VAL A 311 3.67 8.52 22.89
C VAL A 311 3.79 7.89 24.26
N ALA A 312 2.91 6.94 24.54
CA ALA A 312 2.93 6.12 25.75
C ALA A 312 3.34 4.69 25.39
N ALA A 313 4.25 4.10 26.16
CA ALA A 313 4.59 2.69 26.01
C ALA A 313 3.94 1.84 27.10
N ARG A 314 3.52 0.64 26.73
CA ARG A 314 2.94 -0.34 27.65
C ARG A 314 3.42 -1.75 27.28
N PRO A 315 3.73 -2.61 28.26
CA PRO A 315 3.99 -4.02 27.98
C PRO A 315 2.79 -4.69 27.31
N GLY A 316 3.03 -5.78 26.59
CA GLY A 316 2.00 -6.57 25.93
C GLY A 316 2.40 -8.04 25.76
N PRO A 317 1.72 -8.76 24.85
CA PRO A 317 1.97 -10.18 24.67
C PRO A 317 3.39 -10.45 24.15
N ALA A 318 3.89 -11.68 24.37
CA ALA A 318 5.22 -12.12 23.94
C ALA A 318 6.39 -11.26 24.46
N GLY A 319 6.20 -10.55 25.57
CA GLY A 319 7.21 -9.67 26.18
C GLY A 319 7.50 -8.40 25.37
N LEU A 320 6.65 -8.08 24.39
CA LEU A 320 6.82 -6.90 23.54
C LEU A 320 6.30 -5.64 24.21
N THR A 321 6.92 -4.51 23.89
CA THR A 321 6.45 -3.18 24.29
C THR A 321 5.68 -2.54 23.14
N PHE A 322 4.46 -2.08 23.43
CA PHE A 322 3.59 -1.42 22.46
C PHE A 322 3.49 0.07 22.76
N LEU A 323 3.71 0.87 21.73
CA LEU A 323 3.53 2.31 21.71
C LEU A 323 2.10 2.64 21.30
N ASP A 324 1.51 3.65 21.94
CA ASP A 324 0.28 4.27 21.48
C ASP A 324 0.37 5.80 21.62
N VAL A 325 -0.53 6.53 20.95
CA VAL A 325 -0.62 7.98 21.06
C VAL A 325 -0.99 8.41 22.49
N GLY A 326 -0.33 9.45 22.98
CA GLY A 326 -0.56 10.00 24.33
C GLY A 326 -1.80 10.89 24.43
N ASP A 327 -2.34 11.37 23.31
CA ASP A 327 -3.50 12.28 23.23
C ASP A 327 -4.87 11.57 23.35
N GLY A 328 -4.87 10.24 23.51
CA GLY A 328 -6.06 9.46 23.84
C GLY A 328 -6.25 8.23 22.95
N THR A 329 -6.30 7.05 23.58
CA THR A 329 -6.58 5.79 22.88
C THR A 329 -8.08 5.71 22.52
N PRO A 330 -8.45 5.47 21.24
CA PRO A 330 -9.84 5.33 20.84
C PRO A 330 -10.49 4.09 21.46
N ARG A 331 -11.83 4.11 21.60
CA ARG A 331 -12.58 2.96 22.09
C ARG A 331 -12.43 1.78 21.13
N GLY A 332 -11.96 0.65 21.65
CA GLY A 332 -11.84 -0.58 20.87
C GLY A 332 -13.20 -1.14 20.42
N ARG A 333 -13.19 -1.90 19.32
CA ARG A 333 -14.37 -2.60 18.79
C ARG A 333 -14.15 -4.10 18.76
N ASP A 334 -15.08 -4.85 19.31
CA ASP A 334 -15.05 -6.32 19.30
C ASP A 334 -15.39 -6.87 17.92
N ASP A 335 -16.48 -6.35 17.36
CA ASP A 335 -17.05 -6.78 16.10
C ASP A 335 -17.24 -5.59 15.13
N VAL A 336 -16.95 -5.88 13.87
CA VAL A 336 -17.12 -4.99 12.73
C VAL A 336 -17.95 -5.64 11.62
N GLY A 337 -18.61 -6.76 11.92
CA GLY A 337 -19.37 -7.60 11.00
C GLY A 337 -18.51 -8.37 10.00
N THR A 338 -19.18 -9.07 9.10
CA THR A 338 -18.55 -9.77 7.96
C THR A 338 -18.09 -8.78 6.91
N ARG A 339 -16.80 -8.80 6.55
CA ARG A 339 -16.19 -7.90 5.55
C ARG A 339 -15.28 -8.69 4.61
N LEU A 340 -15.38 -8.36 3.33
CA LEU A 340 -14.47 -8.84 2.28
C LEU A 340 -13.30 -7.85 2.16
N LEU A 341 -12.15 -8.20 2.74
CA LEU A 341 -10.95 -7.36 2.72
C LEU A 341 -10.13 -7.60 1.45
N PRO A 342 -9.34 -6.62 0.98
CA PRO A 342 -8.39 -6.81 -0.11
C PRO A 342 -7.14 -7.60 0.31
N GLU A 343 -6.43 -8.15 -0.69
CA GLU A 343 -5.20 -8.94 -0.53
C GLU A 343 -4.06 -8.24 0.24
N PHE A 344 -4.04 -6.91 0.23
CA PHE A 344 -3.03 -6.08 0.90
C PHE A 344 -3.65 -5.19 2.00
N ASP A 345 -4.68 -5.68 2.68
CA ASP A 345 -5.38 -4.88 3.69
C ASP A 345 -4.45 -4.42 4.83
N ALA A 346 -4.72 -3.21 5.33
CA ALA A 346 -4.00 -2.56 6.41
C ALA A 346 -3.94 -3.39 7.71
N LEU A 347 -4.91 -4.28 7.96
CA LEU A 347 -4.88 -5.18 9.12
C LEU A 347 -3.70 -6.18 9.08
N LEU A 348 -3.15 -6.46 7.90
CA LEU A 348 -1.95 -7.30 7.75
C LEU A 348 -0.72 -6.45 7.38
N CYS A 349 -0.89 -5.48 6.47
CA CYS A 349 0.20 -4.65 5.96
C CYS A 349 0.60 -3.48 6.87
N GLY A 350 -0.03 -3.32 8.04
CA GLY A 350 0.39 -2.38 9.08
C GLY A 350 1.45 -2.94 10.04
N TYR A 351 1.75 -4.24 9.97
CA TYR A 351 2.50 -4.95 11.02
C TYR A 351 3.56 -5.90 10.47
N GLN A 352 4.64 -6.08 11.22
CA GLN A 352 5.59 -7.15 10.96
C GLN A 352 4.95 -8.53 11.23
N PRO A 353 5.47 -9.64 10.65
CA PRO A 353 4.80 -10.94 10.71
C PRO A 353 4.42 -11.43 12.11
N ARG A 354 5.28 -11.23 13.13
CA ARG A 354 5.05 -11.73 14.50
C ARG A 354 3.84 -11.10 15.20
N THR A 355 3.54 -9.84 14.91
CA THR A 355 2.48 -9.05 15.55
C THR A 355 1.14 -9.13 14.81
N ARG A 356 1.10 -9.80 13.64
CA ARG A 356 -0.13 -10.17 12.91
C ARG A 356 -0.98 -11.20 13.66
N THR A 357 -0.40 -11.88 14.66
CA THR A 357 -1.08 -12.80 15.59
C THR A 357 -2.34 -12.20 16.21
N ARG A 358 -2.44 -10.86 16.30
CA ARG A 358 -3.65 -10.18 16.76
C ARG A 358 -4.89 -10.41 15.86
N PHE A 359 -4.72 -10.81 14.59
CA PHE A 359 -5.81 -11.05 13.64
C PHE A 359 -5.86 -12.48 13.09
N VAL A 360 -4.72 -13.15 13.00
CA VAL A 360 -4.56 -14.41 12.27
C VAL A 360 -3.46 -15.27 12.91
N THR A 361 -3.63 -16.59 12.97
CA THR A 361 -2.56 -17.49 13.44
C THR A 361 -1.43 -17.62 12.40
N ALA A 362 -0.29 -18.20 12.79
CA ALA A 362 0.82 -18.41 11.86
C ALA A 362 0.42 -19.31 10.66
N ASP A 363 -0.33 -20.38 10.91
CA ASP A 363 -0.76 -21.32 9.88
C ASP A 363 -1.79 -20.69 8.93
N GLN A 364 -2.77 -19.97 9.49
CA GLN A 364 -3.74 -19.21 8.69
C GLN A 364 -3.04 -18.13 7.86
N HIS A 365 -2.03 -17.46 8.41
CA HIS A 365 -1.24 -16.47 7.69
C HIS A 365 -0.47 -17.10 6.52
N ALA A 366 0.09 -18.29 6.68
CA ALA A 366 0.76 -19.03 5.60
C ALA A 366 -0.18 -19.41 4.44
N VAL A 367 -1.48 -19.61 4.71
CA VAL A 367 -2.50 -19.82 3.68
C VAL A 367 -2.83 -18.52 2.93
N LEU A 368 -2.91 -17.39 3.65
CA LEU A 368 -3.23 -16.09 3.06
C LEU A 368 -2.08 -15.51 2.25
N TRP A 369 -0.86 -15.66 2.74
CA TRP A 369 0.33 -15.04 2.17
C TRP A 369 1.48 -16.02 2.13
N ASN A 370 1.83 -16.44 0.92
CA ASN A 370 3.03 -17.22 0.66
C ASN A 370 3.89 -16.54 -0.41
N GLN A 371 5.06 -16.06 0.00
CA GLN A 371 5.98 -15.33 -0.89
C GLN A 371 6.68 -16.26 -1.89
N ALA A 372 6.92 -17.53 -1.53
CA ALA A 372 7.69 -18.46 -2.35
C ALA A 372 6.97 -18.79 -3.67
N ASN A 373 5.64 -18.77 -3.67
CA ASN A 373 4.80 -18.99 -4.85
C ASN A 373 4.04 -17.73 -5.32
N GLY A 374 4.30 -16.58 -4.70
CA GLY A 374 3.63 -15.30 -5.01
C GLY A 374 2.13 -15.28 -4.69
N LEU A 375 1.64 -16.21 -3.86
CA LEU A 375 0.24 -16.31 -3.49
C LEU A 375 -0.12 -15.25 -2.45
N LEU A 376 -1.18 -14.50 -2.75
CA LEU A 376 -1.78 -13.55 -1.84
C LEU A 376 -3.31 -13.62 -1.99
N ARG A 377 -3.98 -14.08 -0.94
CA ARG A 377 -5.44 -14.27 -0.91
C ARG A 377 -6.12 -13.11 -0.20
N ALA A 378 -7.30 -12.73 -0.68
CA ALA A 378 -8.08 -11.65 -0.11
C ALA A 378 -8.75 -12.13 1.20
N PRO A 379 -8.49 -11.51 2.37
CA PRO A 379 -8.99 -12.03 3.65
C PRO A 379 -10.52 -11.86 3.81
N LEU A 380 -11.15 -12.83 4.45
CA LEU A 380 -12.48 -12.70 5.05
C LEU A 380 -12.31 -12.25 6.50
N LEU A 381 -12.87 -11.10 6.85
CA LEU A 381 -12.98 -10.65 8.24
C LEU A 381 -14.38 -10.97 8.76
N HIS A 382 -14.47 -11.62 9.91
CA HIS A 382 -15.75 -11.94 10.56
C HIS A 382 -15.52 -11.94 12.08
N GLU A 383 -16.45 -11.34 12.82
CA GLU A 383 -16.32 -11.11 14.28
C GLU A 383 -14.99 -10.44 14.66
N GLY A 384 -14.51 -9.57 13.77
CA GLY A 384 -13.25 -8.84 13.88
C GLY A 384 -11.98 -9.71 13.87
N ARG A 385 -12.05 -10.98 13.45
CA ARG A 385 -10.90 -11.85 13.16
C ARG A 385 -10.85 -12.20 11.67
N ILE A 386 -9.65 -12.50 11.17
CA ILE A 386 -9.54 -13.03 9.82
C ILE A 386 -9.95 -14.51 9.88
N ALA A 387 -11.16 -14.78 9.41
CA ALA A 387 -11.81 -16.10 9.51
C ALA A 387 -11.57 -16.98 8.27
N GLY A 388 -11.00 -16.43 7.21
CA GLY A 388 -10.80 -17.15 5.96
C GLY A 388 -10.31 -16.26 4.84
N HIS A 389 -10.63 -16.66 3.61
CA HIS A 389 -10.34 -15.87 2.42
C HIS A 389 -11.45 -15.98 1.38
N TRP A 390 -11.44 -15.06 0.43
CA TRP A 390 -12.42 -15.03 -0.65
C TRP A 390 -11.78 -14.74 -2.01
N ARG A 391 -12.56 -14.98 -3.07
CA ARG A 391 -12.24 -14.63 -4.46
C ARG A 391 -13.49 -14.15 -5.17
N ALA A 392 -13.31 -13.29 -6.18
CA ALA A 392 -14.33 -12.95 -7.16
C ALA A 392 -13.80 -13.31 -8.55
N ASP A 393 -14.29 -14.42 -9.09
CA ASP A 393 -13.88 -14.97 -10.38
C ASP A 393 -14.91 -14.60 -11.48
N GLY A 394 -14.47 -14.54 -12.74
CA GLY A 394 -15.32 -14.21 -13.90
C GLY A 394 -14.71 -13.14 -14.83
N THR A 395 -15.50 -12.66 -15.80
CA THR A 395 -15.09 -11.62 -16.77
C THR A 395 -16.01 -10.39 -16.74
N GLY A 396 -15.46 -9.21 -17.09
CA GLY A 396 -16.22 -7.96 -17.12
C GLY A 396 -16.80 -7.60 -15.75
N ARG A 397 -18.12 -7.33 -15.69
CA ARG A 397 -18.82 -6.96 -14.45
C ARG A 397 -19.38 -8.15 -13.68
N ARG A 398 -19.62 -9.30 -14.33
CA ARG A 398 -20.21 -10.48 -13.70
C ARG A 398 -19.17 -11.22 -12.86
N ARG A 399 -19.50 -11.54 -11.61
CA ARG A 399 -18.59 -12.17 -10.65
C ARG A 399 -19.28 -13.29 -9.86
N ARG A 400 -18.64 -14.46 -9.84
CA ARG A 400 -18.92 -15.51 -8.85
C ARG A 400 -18.02 -15.27 -7.65
N PHE A 401 -18.59 -15.26 -6.46
CA PHE A 401 -17.85 -15.14 -5.21
C PHE A 401 -17.66 -16.53 -4.61
N SER A 402 -16.41 -16.88 -4.29
CA SER A 402 -16.09 -18.07 -3.51
C SER A 402 -15.43 -17.65 -2.20
N VAL A 403 -15.95 -18.15 -1.09
CA VAL A 403 -15.48 -17.86 0.26
C VAL A 403 -15.12 -19.16 0.95
N THR A 404 -13.93 -19.20 1.55
CA THR A 404 -13.44 -20.35 2.30
C THR A 404 -13.10 -19.91 3.71
N VAL A 405 -13.77 -20.49 4.70
CA VAL A 405 -13.55 -20.29 6.13
C VAL A 405 -12.51 -21.29 6.63
N PHE A 406 -11.63 -20.89 7.55
CA PHE A 406 -10.66 -21.80 8.16
C PHE A 406 -11.35 -22.88 9.04
N PRO A 407 -10.73 -24.06 9.26
CA PRO A 407 -11.40 -25.21 9.89
C PRO A 407 -12.09 -24.91 11.22
N GLU A 408 -11.52 -24.04 12.06
CA GLU A 408 -12.02 -23.70 13.39
C GLU A 408 -12.49 -22.23 13.53
N ALA A 409 -12.52 -21.49 12.43
CA ALA A 409 -12.97 -20.10 12.46
C ALA A 409 -14.51 -20.01 12.50
N PRO A 410 -15.06 -18.97 13.16
CA PRO A 410 -16.48 -18.66 13.06
C PRO A 410 -16.85 -18.41 11.60
N SER A 411 -18.02 -18.91 11.19
CA SER A 411 -18.51 -18.74 9.82
C SER A 411 -19.63 -17.70 9.82
N PRO A 412 -19.63 -16.77 8.85
CA PRO A 412 -20.76 -15.87 8.66
C PRO A 412 -22.01 -16.66 8.26
N THR A 413 -23.17 -16.10 8.59
CA THR A 413 -24.43 -16.56 8.00
C THR A 413 -24.50 -16.20 6.52
N THR A 414 -25.43 -16.82 5.79
CA THR A 414 -25.68 -16.48 4.38
C THR A 414 -26.00 -14.99 4.21
N ASP A 415 -26.89 -14.43 5.03
CA ASP A 415 -27.31 -13.03 4.94
C ASP A 415 -26.17 -12.04 5.20
N GLU A 416 -25.31 -12.35 6.17
CA GLU A 416 -24.12 -11.55 6.47
C GLU A 416 -23.13 -11.58 5.32
N LEU A 417 -22.91 -12.75 4.72
CA LEU A 417 -22.02 -12.89 3.58
C LEU A 417 -22.59 -12.19 2.35
N GLU A 418 -23.87 -12.36 2.04
CA GLU A 418 -24.53 -11.68 0.92
C GLU A 418 -24.46 -10.16 1.07
N THR A 419 -24.58 -9.64 2.29
CA THR A 419 -24.39 -8.22 2.57
C THR A 419 -22.97 -7.76 2.27
N ALA A 420 -21.96 -8.51 2.73
CA ALA A 420 -20.55 -8.21 2.45
C ALA A 420 -20.21 -8.29 0.95
N VAL A 421 -20.80 -9.25 0.23
CA VAL A 421 -20.69 -9.38 -1.23
C VAL A 421 -21.33 -8.18 -1.92
N ARG A 422 -22.51 -7.74 -1.48
CA ARG A 422 -23.22 -6.57 -2.03
C ARG A 422 -22.40 -5.30 -1.88
N ASP A 423 -21.78 -5.10 -0.72
CA ASP A 423 -20.90 -3.93 -0.46
C ASP A 423 -19.69 -3.93 -1.39
N ALA A 424 -18.98 -5.06 -1.49
CA ALA A 424 -17.83 -5.20 -2.38
C ALA A 424 -18.22 -5.01 -3.86
N ALA A 425 -19.37 -5.59 -4.27
CA ALA A 425 -19.87 -5.47 -5.62
C ALA A 425 -20.27 -4.03 -5.98
N THR A 426 -20.91 -3.31 -5.05
CA THR A 426 -21.31 -1.91 -5.22
C THR A 426 -20.08 -1.01 -5.42
N ALA A 427 -19.05 -1.18 -4.60
CA ALA A 427 -17.80 -0.43 -4.73
C ALA A 427 -17.02 -0.77 -6.01
N MET A 428 -17.08 -2.01 -6.48
CA MET A 428 -16.38 -2.45 -7.70
C MET A 428 -17.20 -2.30 -8.99
N GLY A 429 -18.48 -1.91 -8.89
CA GLY A 429 -19.41 -1.92 -10.02
C GLY A 429 -19.68 -3.32 -10.58
N TRP A 430 -19.54 -4.36 -9.76
CA TRP A 430 -19.76 -5.76 -10.15
C TRP A 430 -21.22 -6.17 -10.01
N THR A 431 -21.59 -7.24 -10.72
CA THR A 431 -22.86 -7.94 -10.62
C THR A 431 -22.57 -9.34 -10.08
N PRO A 432 -22.89 -9.63 -8.81
CA PRO A 432 -22.79 -10.98 -8.26
C PRO A 432 -23.69 -11.93 -9.05
N THR A 433 -23.14 -13.08 -9.45
CA THR A 433 -23.91 -14.12 -10.15
C THR A 433 -24.17 -15.33 -9.28
N ASP A 434 -23.33 -15.56 -8.29
CA ASP A 434 -23.31 -16.74 -7.44
C ASP A 434 -22.41 -16.46 -6.22
N VAL A 435 -22.75 -17.03 -5.07
CA VAL A 435 -22.00 -16.88 -3.82
C VAL A 435 -21.89 -18.25 -3.16
N GLU A 436 -20.66 -18.75 -3.08
CA GLU A 436 -20.36 -20.05 -2.49
C GLU A 436 -19.57 -19.86 -1.18
N LEU A 437 -20.02 -20.51 -0.11
CA LEU A 437 -19.35 -20.55 1.19
C LEU A 437 -18.93 -21.98 1.51
N THR A 438 -17.64 -22.17 1.74
CA THR A 438 -17.01 -23.46 2.05
C THR A 438 -16.19 -23.36 3.32
N ARG A 439 -15.98 -24.49 4.01
CA ARG A 439 -15.02 -24.60 5.11
C ARG A 439 -13.83 -25.41 4.64
N ALA A 440 -12.63 -24.92 4.90
CA ALA A 440 -11.41 -25.66 4.67
C ALA A 440 -11.39 -26.92 5.54
N THR A 441 -10.93 -28.02 4.96
CA THR A 441 -10.73 -29.31 5.64
C THR A 441 -9.47 -29.30 6.48
#